data_AF-A0A926C0S4-F1
#
_entry.id   AF-A0A926C0S4-F1
#
_cell.length_a   1.000
_cell.length_b   1.000
_cell.length_c   1.000
_cell.angle_alpha   90.00
_cell.angle_beta   90.00
_cell.angle_gamma   90.00
#
_symmetry.space_group_name_H-M   'P 1'
#
loop_
_entity.id
_entity.type
_entity.pdbx_description
1 polymer ?
#
loop_
_entity_poly.entity_id
_entity_poly.type
_entity_poly.pdbx_seq_one_letter_code
_entity_poly.pdbx_strand_id
1 'polypeptide(L)' 'VLMFGLNKERLKTLDFTNAYCVGLRQNFDGTANSASLTTTITVSPEKIAVSYMKLDNQWPAIEAY' A
#
# COMPACT_ATOMS: atom_id res chain seq x y z
N VAL A 1 2.74 16.53 -33.89
CA VAL A 1 2.01 17.29 -32.84
C VAL A 1 0.71 16.54 -32.62
N LEU A 2 0.57 15.70 -31.59
CA LEU A 2 0.39 16.05 -30.19
C LEU A 2 1.00 14.96 -29.29
N MET A 3 1.92 15.32 -28.40
CA MET A 3 2.28 14.51 -27.24
C MET A 3 1.36 14.92 -26.09
N PHE A 4 0.52 13.99 -25.61
CA PHE A 4 -0.14 14.14 -24.32
C PHE A 4 0.74 13.51 -23.25
N GLY A 5 1.77 14.25 -22.83
CA GLY A 5 2.49 13.96 -21.60
C GLY A 5 1.62 14.36 -20.41
N LEU A 6 0.84 13.43 -19.87
CA LEU A 6 0.31 13.59 -18.52
C LEU A 6 1.47 13.36 -17.55
N ASN A 7 2.15 14.46 -17.17
CA ASN A 7 3.01 14.48 -16.00
C ASN A 7 2.17 14.09 -14.79
N LYS A 8 2.11 12.80 -14.47
CA LYS A 8 1.57 12.32 -13.21
C LYS A 8 2.63 12.56 -12.14
N GLU A 9 2.84 13.84 -11.82
CA GLU A 9 3.67 14.20 -10.68
C GLU A 9 3.03 13.57 -9.44
N ARG A 10 3.80 12.73 -8.74
CA ARG A 10 3.34 12.11 -7.50
C ARG A 10 3.20 13.21 -6.46
N LEU A 11 1.96 13.51 -6.08
CA LEU A 11 1.67 14.53 -5.06
C LEU A 11 2.29 14.18 -3.70
N LYS A 12 2.27 12.90 -3.33
CA LYS A 12 2.94 12.34 -2.15
C LYS A 12 3.39 10.90 -2.43
N THR A 13 4.52 10.51 -1.86
CA THR A 13 5.01 9.13 -1.83
C THR A 13 4.96 8.63 -0.40
N LEU A 14 4.45 7.41 -0.23
CA LEU A 14 4.48 6.66 1.01
C LEU A 14 5.34 5.43 0.76
N ASP A 15 6.46 5.34 1.46
CA ASP A 15 7.39 4.23 1.37
C ASP A 15 7.27 3.38 2.63
N PHE A 16 7.30 2.06 2.47
CA PHE A 16 7.31 1.12 3.58
C PHE A 16 8.34 0.02 3.34
N THR A 17 8.86 -0.58 4.41
CA THR A 17 9.88 -1.63 4.33
C THR A 17 9.48 -2.81 5.20
N ASN A 18 9.80 -4.02 4.73
CA ASN A 18 9.60 -5.29 5.43
C ASN A 18 8.15 -5.45 5.94
N ALA A 19 7.21 -5.57 5.00
CA ALA A 19 5.78 -5.61 5.30
C ALA A 19 5.18 -7.00 5.13
N TYR A 20 4.49 -7.46 6.17
CA TYR A 20 3.75 -8.72 6.15
C TYR A 20 2.31 -8.48 5.73
N CYS A 21 1.76 -9.35 4.87
CA CYS A 21 0.33 -9.35 4.58
C CYS A 21 -0.41 -9.94 5.79
N VAL A 22 -1.19 -9.11 6.47
CA VAL A 22 -1.98 -9.50 7.66
C VAL A 22 -3.47 -9.66 7.34
N GLY A 23 -3.88 -9.31 6.13
CA GLY A 23 -5.25 -9.51 5.66
C GLY A 23 -5.37 -9.41 4.14
N LEU A 24 -6.14 -10.32 3.56
CA LEU A 24 -6.51 -10.31 2.15
C LEU A 24 -8.02 -10.56 2.04
N ARG A 25 -8.74 -9.64 1.42
CA ARG A 25 -10.18 -9.77 1.18
C ARG A 25 -10.51 -9.43 -0.25
N GLN A 26 -11.31 -10.27 -0.89
CA GLN A 26 -11.93 -9.98 -2.17
C GLN A 26 -13.42 -9.78 -1.97
N ASN A 27 -13.98 -8.74 -2.59
CA ASN A 27 -15.40 -8.44 -2.54
C ASN A 27 -15.88 -8.17 -3.96
N PHE A 28 -16.84 -8.95 -4.42
CA PHE A 28 -17.58 -8.69 -5.65
C PHE A 28 -18.98 -8.22 -5.28
N ASP A 29 -19.34 -7.02 -5.71
CA ASP A 29 -20.68 -6.48 -5.55
C ASP A 29 -21.42 -6.52 -6.89
N GLY A 30 -22.35 -7.45 -7.02
CA GLY A 30 -23.17 -7.66 -8.21
C GLY A 30 -24.52 -6.93 -8.19
N THR A 31 -24.76 -6.05 -7.21
CA THR A 31 -26.06 -5.38 -7.06
C THR A 31 -26.21 -4.12 -7.92
N ALA A 32 -25.11 -3.58 -8.43
CA ALA A 32 -25.08 -2.44 -9.34
C ALA A 32 -24.76 -2.86 -10.79
N ASN A 33 -25.29 -2.11 -11.77
CA ASN A 33 -24.98 -2.30 -13.20
C ASN A 33 -23.49 -2.08 -13.54
N SER A 34 -22.70 -1.53 -12.61
CA SER A 34 -21.25 -1.39 -12.69
C SER A 34 -20.58 -2.27 -11.64
N ALA A 35 -20.85 -3.57 -11.66
CA ALA A 35 -20.27 -4.51 -10.72
C ALA A 35 -18.74 -4.45 -10.75
N SER A 36 -18.11 -4.18 -9.61
CA SER A 36 -16.65 -4.09 -9.47
C SER A 36 -16.14 -5.18 -8.53
N LEU A 37 -15.07 -5.86 -8.93
CA LEU A 37 -14.29 -6.70 -8.03
C LEU A 37 -13.27 -5.82 -7.30
N THR A 38 -13.36 -5.78 -5.96
CA THR A 38 -12.41 -5.07 -5.11
C THR A 38 -11.53 -6.05 -4.37
N THR A 39 -10.21 -5.86 -4.45
CA THR A 39 -9.22 -6.57 -3.62
C THR A 39 -8.69 -5.60 -2.57
N THR A 40 -8.84 -5.94 -1.30
CA THR A 40 -8.27 -5.21 -0.17
C THR A 40 -7.10 -6.02 0.40
N ILE A 41 -5.93 -5.40 0.48
CA ILE A 41 -4.73 -5.97 1.09
C ILE A 41 -4.38 -5.10 2.30
N THR A 42 -4.27 -5.72 3.47
CA THR A 42 -3.81 -5.06 4.70
C THR A 42 -2.41 -5.56 5.00
N VAL A 43 -1.47 -4.61 5.15
CA VAL A 43 -0.07 -4.91 5.41
C VAL A 43 0.37 -4.31 6.75
N SER A 44 1.26 -5.01 7.45
CA SER A 44 1.92 -4.54 8.66
C SER A 44 3.40 -4.32 8.35
N PRO A 45 3.82 -3.09 8.02
CA PRO A 45 5.22 -2.77 7.76
C PRO A 45 6.04 -2.62 9.04
N GLU A 46 7.32 -2.94 8.98
CA GLU A 46 8.30 -2.63 10.03
C GLU A 46 8.53 -1.11 10.12
N LYS A 47 8.63 -0.45 8.96
CA LYS A 47 8.91 0.99 8.84
C LYS A 47 8.03 1.64 7.79
N ILE A 48 7.63 2.88 8.03
CA ILE A 48 6.85 3.71 7.09
C ILE A 48 7.39 5.13 7.07
N ALA A 49 7.48 5.71 5.88
CA ALA A 49 7.95 7.07 5.65
C ALA A 49 7.01 7.83 4.71
N VAL A 50 6.67 9.06 5.11
CA VAL A 50 5.87 9.99 4.29
C VAL A 50 6.49 11.38 4.45
N SER A 51 7.05 11.90 3.36
CA SER A 51 7.76 13.19 3.36
C SER A 51 8.86 13.22 4.43
N TYR A 52 8.68 14.00 5.50
CA TYR A 52 9.64 14.12 6.61
C TYR A 52 9.30 13.22 7.81
N MET A 53 8.11 12.62 7.84
CA MET A 53 7.70 11.72 8.93
C MET A 53 8.23 10.32 8.67
N LYS A 54 8.89 9.76 9.69
CA LYS A 54 9.39 8.39 9.70
C LYS A 54 8.89 7.72 10.97
N LEU A 55 8.31 6.54 10.82
CA LEU A 55 7.95 5.66 11.92
C LEU A 55 8.67 4.34 11.73
N ASP A 56 9.31 3.88 12.80
CA ASP A 56 10.05 2.62 12.86
C ASP A 56 9.57 1.90 14.11
N ASN A 57 9.05 0.69 13.95
CA ASN A 57 8.51 -0.06 15.08
C ASN A 57 9.61 -0.56 16.03
N GLN A 58 10.88 -0.58 15.59
CA GLN A 58 12.01 -1.08 16.38
C GLN A 58 11.73 -2.47 16.98
N TRP A 59 11.14 -3.36 16.20
CA TRP A 59 10.88 -4.71 16.67
C TRP A 59 12.20 -5.40 17.07
N PRO A 60 12.21 -6.16 18.18
CA PRO A 60 13.40 -6.87 18.61
C PRO A 60 13.84 -7.86 17.52
N ALA A 61 15.15 -8.07 17.41
CA ALA A 61 15.68 -9.10 16.51
C ALA A 61 15.07 -10.45 16.89
N ILE A 62 14.54 -11.17 15.89
CA ILE A 62 14.13 -12.55 16.09
C ILE A 62 15.43 -13.35 16.21
N GLU A 63 15.77 -13.79 17.41
CA GLU A 63 16.85 -14.76 17.60
C GLU A 63 16.43 -16.05 16.88
N ALA A 64 17.14 -16.41 15.81
CA ALA A 64 16.93 -17.67 15.12
C ALA A 64 17.44 -18.80 16.04
N TYR A 65 16.51 -19.62 16.54
CA TYR A 65 16.80 -20.85 17.27
C TYR A 65 17.44 -21.91 16.36
#